data_AF-A0A8H6YPW0-F1
#
_entry.id   AF-A0A8H6YPW0-F1
#
_cell.length_a   1.000
_cell.length_b   1.000
_cell.length_c   1.000
_cell.angle_alpha   90.00
_cell.angle_beta   90.00
_cell.angle_gamma   90.00
#
_symmetry.space_group_name_H-M   'P 1'
#
loop_
_entity.id
_entity.type
_entity.pdbx_description
1 polymer ?
#
loop_
_entity_poly.entity_id
_entity_poly.type
_entity_poly.pdbx_seq_one_letter_code
_entity_poly.pdbx_strand_id
1 'polypeptide(L)'
;MLSVRAARHVLPLALLIAVPTLARFQDFGIPPSDATVDIKAFNVANFTLNNLTNVFLNPVLPGREDLTLPMHAFLVEHKPSQKKFMFDLGMRNDPQNLPPAFAGFFSSNTVTFDAFKDITELLQDGGVSLNSIEGVFWSHAHFDHIGKRDMSKFPNNTQIIVGGKTDLSLFPDNPKSDLQGSDLNGHDVVKLDFDSAKLTFAGMKAIDQFGDGSFYLLDTPGHLTGHMSALARVTPSSFIVLGGDTLHHVGQLRPSGAFQDTVPCPGDLLADARSAISTDFFWSAKTTPGAFDLPSRTQPFFALSDVSGSFYADPVAATLSVDKLAAFDADADFFTVIAHDRSILGTLPYFPDSLSTWQNDGLKAKTAWLFVDPENPAFLLSPVNASSTLDAAYAACVQMCSKKEARSWMRSRAEVDWDTFMVDE
;
A
#
# COMPACT_ATOMS: atom_id res chain seq x y z
N MET A 1 -69.15 27.40 -34.44
CA MET A 1 -67.69 27.50 -34.30
C MET A 1 -67.25 26.51 -33.24
N LEU A 2 -66.62 25.40 -33.66
CA LEU A 2 -66.05 24.40 -32.76
C LEU A 2 -64.79 24.97 -32.09
N SER A 3 -64.61 24.73 -30.80
CA SER A 3 -63.27 24.63 -30.22
C SER A 3 -63.26 23.59 -29.10
N VAL A 4 -62.17 22.83 -29.10
CA VAL A 4 -62.03 21.45 -28.67
C VAL A 4 -61.41 21.37 -27.27
N ARG A 5 -61.84 20.37 -26.50
CA ARG A 5 -61.25 19.94 -25.22
C ARG A 5 -59.74 19.71 -25.34
N ALA A 6 -58.97 20.19 -24.37
CA ALA A 6 -57.62 19.69 -24.11
C ALA A 6 -57.53 19.18 -22.67
N ALA A 7 -57.53 17.86 -22.53
CA ALA A 7 -57.11 17.17 -21.32
C ALA A 7 -55.59 17.35 -21.16
N ARG A 8 -55.13 17.81 -20.00
CA ARG A 8 -53.72 17.75 -19.63
C ARG A 8 -53.48 16.51 -18.80
N HIS A 9 -52.82 15.55 -19.42
CA HIS A 9 -52.28 14.37 -18.77
C HIS A 9 -51.19 14.76 -17.78
N VAL A 10 -51.26 14.12 -16.62
CA VAL A 10 -50.21 14.04 -15.61
C VAL A 10 -49.07 13.18 -16.18
N LEU A 11 -47.84 13.67 -16.13
CA LEU A 11 -46.64 12.84 -16.05
C LEU A 11 -45.80 13.34 -14.87
N PRO A 12 -45.50 12.51 -13.86
CA PRO A 12 -44.45 12.85 -12.92
C PRO A 12 -43.11 12.57 -13.60
N LEU A 13 -42.28 13.60 -13.69
CA LEU A 13 -40.88 13.48 -14.10
C LEU A 13 -40.12 12.83 -12.93
N ALA A 14 -40.13 11.50 -12.87
CA ALA A 14 -39.19 10.76 -12.04
C ALA A 14 -37.80 10.87 -12.70
N LEU A 15 -37.04 11.88 -12.27
CA LEU A 15 -35.61 11.95 -12.55
C LEU A 15 -34.97 10.83 -11.72
N LEU A 16 -34.85 9.63 -12.29
CA LEU A 16 -33.91 8.64 -11.79
C LEU A 16 -32.51 9.20 -12.04
N ILE A 17 -31.96 9.85 -11.01
CA ILE A 17 -30.52 9.98 -10.88
C ILE A 17 -30.04 8.55 -10.71
N ALA A 18 -29.47 7.97 -11.76
CA ALA A 18 -28.67 6.76 -11.65
C ALA A 18 -27.46 7.12 -10.80
N VAL A 19 -27.57 6.95 -9.48
CA VAL A 19 -26.40 6.83 -8.62
C VAL A 19 -25.66 5.62 -9.19
N PRO A 20 -24.39 5.74 -9.63
CA PRO A 20 -23.63 4.57 -10.04
C PRO A 20 -23.70 3.59 -8.88
N THR A 21 -24.27 2.42 -9.12
CA THR A 21 -24.31 1.36 -8.13
C THR A 21 -22.86 0.98 -7.90
N LEU A 22 -22.32 1.34 -6.73
CA LEU A 22 -21.03 0.84 -6.26
C LEU A 22 -21.00 -0.67 -6.50
N ALA A 23 -19.88 -1.17 -7.00
CA ALA A 23 -19.67 -2.61 -7.05
C ALA A 23 -19.81 -3.15 -5.63
N ARG A 24 -20.30 -4.38 -5.51
CA ARG A 24 -20.32 -5.09 -4.24
C ARG A 24 -19.18 -6.09 -4.24
N PHE A 25 -18.76 -6.55 -3.07
CA PHE A 25 -17.73 -7.59 -2.97
C PHE A 25 -18.03 -8.83 -3.85
N GLN A 26 -19.30 -9.15 -4.13
CA GLN A 26 -19.66 -10.25 -5.03
C GLN A 26 -19.24 -10.02 -6.49
N ASP A 27 -19.16 -8.78 -6.95
CA ASP A 27 -18.73 -8.43 -8.32
C ASP A 27 -17.24 -8.76 -8.52
N PHE A 28 -16.48 -8.86 -7.42
CA PHE A 28 -15.10 -9.35 -7.42
C PHE A 28 -15.00 -10.88 -7.42
N GLY A 29 -16.13 -11.61 -7.45
CA GLY A 29 -16.17 -13.07 -7.43
C GLY A 29 -16.07 -13.67 -6.01
N ILE A 30 -16.14 -12.85 -4.96
CA ILE A 30 -16.02 -13.31 -3.57
C ILE A 30 -17.36 -13.97 -3.13
N PRO A 31 -17.35 -15.24 -2.72
CA PRO A 31 -18.56 -15.92 -2.24
C PRO A 31 -19.15 -15.26 -0.99
N PRO A 32 -20.48 -15.35 -0.76
CA PRO A 32 -21.07 -14.94 0.50
C PRO A 32 -20.63 -15.85 1.65
N SER A 33 -20.40 -15.28 2.82
CA SER A 33 -20.18 -16.01 4.07
C SER A 33 -20.53 -15.14 5.28
N ASP A 34 -20.98 -15.78 6.36
CA ASP A 34 -21.17 -15.16 7.67
C ASP A 34 -19.94 -15.33 8.58
N ALA A 35 -18.97 -16.16 8.20
CA ALA A 35 -17.73 -16.35 8.93
C ALA A 35 -16.83 -15.12 8.80
N THR A 36 -16.25 -14.66 9.90
CA THR A 36 -15.43 -13.44 9.94
C THR A 36 -14.19 -13.64 10.79
N VAL A 37 -13.18 -12.83 10.52
CA VAL A 37 -12.01 -12.65 11.39
C VAL A 37 -12.09 -11.33 12.15
N ASP A 38 -11.35 -11.22 13.23
CA ASP A 38 -10.99 -9.94 13.85
C ASP A 38 -9.55 -9.59 13.48
N ILE A 39 -9.29 -8.33 13.13
CA ILE A 39 -7.97 -7.82 12.76
C ILE A 39 -7.56 -6.76 13.77
N LYS A 40 -6.38 -6.90 14.38
CA LYS A 40 -5.77 -5.90 15.26
C LYS A 40 -4.41 -5.50 14.71
N ALA A 41 -4.22 -4.22 14.44
CA ALA A 41 -2.99 -3.70 13.84
C ALA A 41 -1.95 -3.37 14.92
N PHE A 42 -0.68 -3.53 14.57
CA PHE A 42 0.47 -3.05 15.35
C PHE A 42 1.25 -2.08 14.48
N ASN A 43 1.80 -1.02 15.06
CA ASN A 43 2.97 -0.37 14.50
C ASN A 43 4.19 -0.93 15.24
N VAL A 44 4.93 -1.84 14.60
CA VAL A 44 6.05 -2.52 15.24
C VAL A 44 7.25 -1.58 15.33
N ALA A 45 7.59 -0.88 14.26
CA ALA A 45 8.71 0.06 14.22
C ALA A 45 8.51 1.07 13.08
N ASN A 46 9.22 2.19 13.16
CA ASN A 46 9.42 3.07 12.00
C ASN A 46 10.90 3.15 11.68
N PHE A 47 11.22 3.14 10.40
CA PHE A 47 12.57 3.40 9.93
C PHE A 47 12.56 4.45 8.84
N THR A 48 13.61 5.26 8.81
CA THR A 48 13.84 6.23 7.74
C THR A 48 15.03 5.77 6.93
N LEU A 49 14.80 5.63 5.62
CA LEU A 49 15.81 5.35 4.62
C LEU A 49 16.28 6.67 4.01
N ASN A 50 17.55 6.99 4.23
CA ASN A 50 18.15 8.24 3.78
C ASN A 50 18.61 8.11 2.33
N ASN A 51 18.18 9.03 1.48
CA ASN A 51 18.51 9.10 0.06
C ASN A 51 18.23 7.80 -0.74
N LEU A 52 17.10 7.14 -0.43
CA LEU A 52 16.69 5.88 -1.05
C LEU A 52 15.24 5.89 -1.56
N THR A 53 14.56 7.03 -1.58
CA THR A 53 13.19 7.10 -2.12
C THR A 53 13.10 6.59 -3.56
N ASN A 54 14.17 6.78 -4.35
CA ASN A 54 14.23 6.40 -5.76
C ASN A 54 14.18 4.90 -6.01
N VAL A 55 14.48 4.05 -5.02
CA VAL A 55 14.38 2.59 -5.18
C VAL A 55 12.99 2.05 -4.84
N PHE A 56 12.08 2.91 -4.38
CA PHE A 56 10.69 2.57 -4.09
C PHE A 56 9.71 3.24 -5.04
N LEU A 57 9.88 4.54 -5.31
CA LEU A 57 8.88 5.32 -6.04
C LEU A 57 9.50 6.28 -7.06
N ASN A 58 8.71 6.63 -8.08
CA ASN A 58 9.07 7.56 -9.14
C ASN A 58 7.87 8.48 -9.47
N PRO A 59 8.03 9.80 -9.65
CA PRO A 59 9.26 10.58 -9.49
C PRO A 59 9.66 10.82 -8.04
N VAL A 60 10.95 11.01 -7.80
CA VAL A 60 11.48 11.59 -6.57
C VAL A 60 11.57 13.10 -6.76
N LEU A 61 10.89 13.86 -5.89
CA LEU A 61 10.92 15.32 -5.93
C LEU A 61 12.15 15.84 -5.18
N PRO A 62 12.71 17.01 -5.54
CA PRO A 62 13.86 17.58 -4.85
C PRO A 62 13.62 17.78 -3.35
N GLY A 63 14.53 17.31 -2.51
CA GLY A 63 14.39 17.36 -1.05
C GLY A 63 13.47 16.27 -0.48
N ARG A 64 13.03 15.32 -1.31
CA ARG A 64 12.21 14.15 -0.93
C ARG A 64 12.97 12.84 -1.14
N GLU A 65 14.28 12.86 -0.98
CA GLU A 65 15.12 11.69 -1.19
C GLU A 65 15.07 10.71 0.00
N ASP A 66 14.63 11.17 1.17
CA ASP A 66 14.44 10.35 2.37
C ASP A 66 13.00 9.81 2.47
N LEU A 67 12.86 8.53 2.84
CA LEU A 67 11.56 7.85 2.96
C LEU A 67 11.42 7.22 4.34
N THR A 68 10.35 7.57 5.07
CA THR A 68 10.02 6.94 6.35
C THR A 68 8.96 5.86 6.15
N LEU A 69 9.27 4.65 6.55
CA LEU A 69 8.48 3.45 6.38
C LEU A 69 8.11 2.90 7.77
N PRO A 70 6.83 2.96 8.19
CA PRO A 70 6.36 2.19 9.34
C PRO A 70 6.33 0.69 9.02
N MET A 71 6.25 -0.15 10.05
CA MET A 71 6.14 -1.60 9.90
C MET A 71 4.84 -2.07 10.55
N HIS A 72 3.78 -2.16 9.74
CA HIS A 72 2.51 -2.67 10.21
C HIS A 72 2.49 -4.21 10.22
N ALA A 73 2.13 -4.78 11.36
CA ALA A 73 1.84 -6.21 11.51
C ALA A 73 0.41 -6.39 12.03
N PHE A 74 -0.20 -7.57 11.82
CA PHE A 74 -1.60 -7.77 12.15
C PHE A 74 -1.84 -9.09 12.91
N LEU A 75 -2.52 -9.01 14.04
CA LEU A 75 -3.09 -10.18 14.70
C LEU A 75 -4.45 -10.49 14.06
N VAL A 76 -4.56 -11.70 13.53
CA VAL A 76 -5.76 -12.25 12.89
C VAL A 76 -6.39 -13.26 13.84
N GLU A 77 -7.58 -12.96 14.34
CA GLU A 77 -8.35 -13.87 15.21
C GLU A 77 -9.53 -14.44 14.45
N HIS A 78 -9.50 -15.74 14.18
CA HIS A 78 -10.58 -16.42 13.48
C HIS A 78 -11.79 -16.61 14.40
N LYS A 79 -12.87 -15.82 14.22
CA LYS A 79 -13.99 -15.83 15.18
C LYS A 79 -14.68 -17.20 15.34
N PRO A 80 -14.88 -18.02 14.28
CA PRO A 80 -15.48 -19.33 14.44
C PRO A 80 -14.66 -20.31 15.30
N SER A 81 -13.33 -20.33 15.15
CA SER A 81 -12.47 -21.31 15.86
C SER A 81 -11.67 -20.73 17.03
N GLN A 82 -11.66 -19.40 17.19
CA GLN A 82 -10.86 -18.64 18.17
C GLN A 82 -9.34 -18.81 18.01
N LYS A 83 -8.89 -19.38 16.89
CA LYS A 83 -7.47 -19.52 16.55
C LYS A 83 -6.88 -18.16 16.19
N LYS A 84 -5.63 -17.94 16.57
CA LYS A 84 -4.90 -16.69 16.31
C LYS A 84 -3.72 -16.93 15.39
N PHE A 85 -3.51 -15.98 14.48
CA PHE A 85 -2.40 -15.97 13.54
C PHE A 85 -1.82 -14.57 13.48
N MET A 86 -0.56 -14.46 13.09
CA MET A 86 0.04 -13.17 12.72
C MET A 86 0.10 -13.06 11.19
N PHE A 87 -0.12 -11.87 10.66
CA PHE A 87 0.24 -11.48 9.30
C PHE A 87 1.38 -10.48 9.42
N ASP A 88 2.57 -10.93 9.03
CA ASP A 88 3.87 -10.30 9.28
C ASP A 88 4.18 -10.07 10.78
N LEU A 89 5.43 -9.75 11.06
CA LEU A 89 5.99 -9.59 12.40
C LEU A 89 6.73 -8.27 12.60
N GLY A 90 6.89 -7.46 11.56
CA GLY A 90 7.78 -6.29 11.60
C GLY A 90 9.25 -6.71 11.66
N MET A 91 10.07 -5.83 12.24
CA MET A 91 11.50 -6.07 12.49
C MET A 91 11.77 -6.29 13.98
N ARG A 92 12.84 -7.03 14.27
CA ARG A 92 13.40 -7.21 15.62
C ARG A 92 14.06 -5.95 16.18
N ASN A 93 14.14 -5.81 17.51
CA ASN A 93 14.77 -4.67 18.19
C ASN A 93 16.31 -4.74 18.34
N ASP A 94 16.97 -5.76 17.80
CA ASP A 94 18.43 -5.93 17.81
C ASP A 94 19.03 -6.14 16.40
N PRO A 95 19.16 -5.05 15.60
CA PRO A 95 19.60 -5.10 14.20
C PRO A 95 21.03 -5.63 13.99
N GLN A 96 21.87 -5.62 15.03
CA GLN A 96 23.24 -6.17 15.01
C GLN A 96 23.30 -7.69 14.75
N ASN A 97 22.17 -8.40 14.91
CA ASN A 97 22.08 -9.85 14.67
C ASN A 97 21.47 -10.20 13.31
N LEU A 98 21.32 -9.22 12.42
CA LEU A 98 20.95 -9.42 11.03
C LEU A 98 22.12 -10.05 10.25
N PRO A 99 21.88 -10.76 9.13
CA PRO A 99 22.95 -11.35 8.34
C PRO A 99 23.93 -10.28 7.86
N PRO A 100 25.18 -10.65 7.53
CA PRO A 100 26.19 -9.68 7.08
C PRO A 100 25.72 -8.78 5.92
N ALA A 101 24.88 -9.29 5.02
CA ALA A 101 24.28 -8.53 3.92
C ALA A 101 23.52 -7.28 4.40
N PHE A 102 22.85 -7.38 5.54
CA PHE A 102 22.10 -6.30 6.16
C PHE A 102 22.90 -5.56 7.24
N ALA A 103 23.85 -6.22 7.90
CA ALA A 103 24.71 -5.57 8.90
C ALA A 103 25.46 -4.36 8.30
N GLY A 104 25.88 -4.44 7.03
CA GLY A 104 26.46 -3.29 6.31
C GLY A 104 25.46 -2.15 6.05
N PHE A 105 24.21 -2.50 5.70
CA PHE A 105 23.12 -1.54 5.49
C PHE A 105 22.79 -0.79 6.78
N PHE A 106 22.68 -1.50 7.91
CA PHE A 106 22.32 -0.92 9.22
C PHE A 106 23.49 -0.31 10.01
N SER A 107 24.73 -0.59 9.63
CA SER A 107 25.92 0.08 10.20
C SER A 107 26.30 1.37 9.47
N SER A 108 25.59 1.70 8.39
CA SER A 108 25.75 2.94 7.64
C SER A 108 24.76 4.02 8.11
N ASN A 109 24.99 5.28 7.74
CA ASN A 109 24.01 6.37 7.96
C ASN A 109 22.80 6.29 7.01
N THR A 110 22.60 5.16 6.33
CA THR A 110 21.51 4.96 5.35
C THR A 110 20.17 4.68 6.03
N VAL A 111 20.18 4.17 7.27
CA VAL A 111 18.96 3.83 8.00
C VAL A 111 18.98 4.41 9.40
N THR A 112 17.88 5.03 9.81
CA THR A 112 17.63 5.42 11.20
C THR A 112 16.36 4.77 11.71
N PHE A 113 16.38 4.33 12.97
CA PHE A 113 15.25 3.70 13.63
C PHE A 113 14.78 4.53 14.81
N ASP A 114 13.46 4.57 14.99
CA ASP A 114 12.89 4.93 16.28
C ASP A 114 13.18 3.82 17.30
N ALA A 115 13.06 4.10 18.59
CA ALA A 115 13.07 3.02 19.59
C ALA A 115 11.75 2.25 19.53
N PHE A 116 11.79 0.93 19.51
CA PHE A 116 10.58 0.10 19.43
C PHE A 116 10.69 -1.21 20.20
N LYS A 117 9.53 -1.81 20.45
CA LYS A 117 9.36 -3.16 20.99
C LYS A 117 9.15 -4.11 19.83
N ASP A 118 9.70 -5.32 19.93
CA ASP A 118 9.38 -6.34 18.95
C ASP A 118 7.92 -6.84 19.13
N ILE A 119 7.41 -7.52 18.11
CA ILE A 119 6.02 -7.96 18.10
C ILE A 119 5.68 -8.91 19.24
N THR A 120 6.65 -9.68 19.74
CA THR A 120 6.41 -10.63 20.83
C THR A 120 6.19 -9.91 22.16
N GLU A 121 6.93 -8.83 22.40
CA GLU A 121 6.71 -7.94 23.54
C GLU A 121 5.35 -7.24 23.44
N LEU A 122 5.00 -6.72 22.26
CA LEU A 122 3.71 -6.05 22.03
C LEU A 122 2.51 -6.99 22.27
N LEU A 123 2.60 -8.24 21.82
CA LEU A 123 1.58 -9.26 22.08
C LEU A 123 1.43 -9.55 23.58
N GLN A 124 2.55 -9.75 24.28
CA GLN A 124 2.56 -10.06 25.71
C GLN A 124 2.03 -8.90 26.55
N ASP A 125 2.38 -7.66 26.21
CA ASP A 125 1.91 -6.45 26.89
C ASP A 125 0.38 -6.31 26.84
N GLY A 126 -0.26 -6.70 25.73
CA GLY A 126 -1.72 -6.78 25.65
C GLY A 126 -2.32 -8.12 26.02
N GLY A 127 -1.56 -8.98 26.71
CA GLY A 127 -2.06 -10.22 27.30
C GLY A 127 -2.25 -11.39 26.33
N VAL A 128 -1.68 -11.33 25.12
CA VAL A 128 -1.71 -12.44 24.16
C VAL A 128 -0.49 -13.33 24.37
N SER A 129 -0.75 -14.59 24.74
CA SER A 129 0.29 -15.60 24.87
C SER A 129 0.82 -16.02 23.49
N LEU A 130 2.14 -16.06 23.32
CA LEU A 130 2.79 -16.58 22.10
C LEU A 130 2.39 -18.03 21.80
N ASN A 131 2.06 -18.82 22.84
CA ASN A 131 1.54 -20.19 22.70
C ASN A 131 0.16 -20.26 22.06
N SER A 132 -0.56 -19.14 21.96
CA SER A 132 -1.87 -19.09 21.32
C SER A 132 -1.80 -18.75 19.82
N ILE A 133 -0.60 -18.47 19.29
CA ILE A 133 -0.38 -18.19 17.87
C ILE A 133 -0.11 -19.50 17.13
N GLU A 134 -1.06 -19.90 16.28
CA GLU A 134 -1.04 -21.15 15.53
C GLU A 134 -0.10 -21.07 14.31
N GLY A 135 0.05 -19.87 13.74
CA GLY A 135 0.93 -19.65 12.61
C GLY A 135 1.14 -18.18 12.30
N VAL A 136 2.15 -17.93 11.47
CA VAL A 136 2.52 -16.62 10.95
C VAL A 136 2.48 -16.69 9.44
N PHE A 137 1.65 -15.86 8.81
CA PHE A 137 1.69 -15.60 7.39
C PHE A 137 2.79 -14.57 7.13
N TRP A 138 3.78 -14.94 6.32
CA TRP A 138 4.74 -13.97 5.80
C TRP A 138 4.23 -13.49 4.45
N SER A 139 3.85 -12.22 4.36
CA SER A 139 3.57 -11.59 3.06
C SER A 139 4.72 -11.85 2.10
N HIS A 140 5.96 -11.75 2.60
CA HIS A 140 7.19 -12.16 1.93
C HIS A 140 8.37 -12.24 2.92
N ALA A 141 9.56 -12.60 2.43
CA ALA A 141 10.71 -12.98 3.25
C ALA A 141 11.76 -11.86 3.49
N HIS A 142 11.38 -10.57 3.44
CA HIS A 142 12.28 -9.50 3.87
C HIS A 142 12.35 -9.37 5.40
N PHE A 143 13.46 -8.79 5.88
CA PHE A 143 13.84 -8.75 7.29
C PHE A 143 12.83 -8.02 8.20
N ASP A 144 12.09 -7.07 7.63
CA ASP A 144 11.08 -6.22 8.27
C ASP A 144 9.66 -6.80 8.22
N HIS A 145 9.50 -8.03 7.70
CA HIS A 145 8.22 -8.76 7.69
C HIS A 145 8.29 -10.05 8.52
N ILE A 146 9.48 -10.62 8.67
CA ILE A 146 9.68 -11.93 9.32
C ILE A 146 10.14 -11.83 10.78
N GLY A 147 10.38 -10.62 11.30
CA GLY A 147 10.78 -10.40 12.70
C GLY A 147 12.07 -11.08 13.11
N LYS A 148 13.03 -11.30 12.19
CA LYS A 148 14.23 -12.17 12.33
C LYS A 148 14.64 -12.52 13.79
N ARG A 149 14.53 -13.80 14.20
CA ARG A 149 14.55 -14.38 15.59
C ARG A 149 13.25 -14.28 16.42
N ASP A 150 12.22 -13.55 16.02
CA ASP A 150 10.93 -13.60 16.71
C ASP A 150 10.24 -14.94 16.51
N MET A 151 10.39 -15.57 15.34
CA MET A 151 10.00 -16.98 15.15
C MET A 151 10.57 -17.88 16.25
N SER A 152 11.85 -17.73 16.61
CA SER A 152 12.47 -18.53 17.68
C SER A 152 11.88 -18.30 19.09
N LYS A 153 11.13 -17.21 19.29
CA LYS A 153 10.39 -16.95 20.53
C LYS A 153 8.98 -17.55 20.50
N PHE A 154 8.43 -17.77 19.31
CA PHE A 154 7.21 -18.57 19.17
C PHE A 154 7.52 -20.06 19.42
N PRO A 155 6.56 -20.83 19.93
CA PRO A 155 6.74 -22.26 20.07
C PRO A 155 6.93 -22.96 18.71
N ASN A 156 7.66 -24.08 18.70
CA ASN A 156 7.97 -24.79 17.45
C ASN A 156 6.73 -25.30 16.68
N ASN A 157 5.56 -25.40 17.32
CA ASN A 157 4.31 -25.77 16.64
C ASN A 157 3.61 -24.59 15.94
N THR A 158 4.11 -23.36 16.10
CA THR A 158 3.66 -22.21 15.31
C THR A 158 4.18 -22.38 13.87
N GLN A 159 3.27 -22.46 12.91
CA GLN A 159 3.63 -22.67 11.49
C GLN A 159 4.11 -21.36 10.84
N ILE A 160 5.01 -21.49 9.86
CA ILE A 160 5.35 -20.40 8.94
C ILE A 160 4.63 -20.66 7.62
N ILE A 161 3.80 -19.73 7.17
CA ILE A 161 2.99 -19.88 5.95
C ILE A 161 3.43 -18.82 4.95
N VAL A 162 3.86 -19.26 3.76
CA VAL A 162 4.46 -18.39 2.75
C VAL A 162 3.87 -18.64 1.36
N GLY A 163 3.96 -17.65 0.47
CA GLY A 163 3.61 -17.83 -0.94
C GLY A 163 4.48 -18.93 -1.61
N GLY A 164 3.92 -19.69 -2.54
CA GLY A 164 4.56 -20.88 -3.11
C GLY A 164 5.93 -20.65 -3.74
N LYS A 165 6.15 -19.44 -4.27
CA LYS A 165 7.40 -19.03 -4.94
C LYS A 165 8.36 -18.27 -4.02
N THR A 166 8.11 -18.27 -2.70
CA THR A 166 9.01 -17.65 -1.72
C THR A 166 10.36 -18.36 -1.74
N ASP A 167 11.44 -17.60 -1.93
CA ASP A 167 12.80 -18.09 -1.79
C ASP A 167 13.10 -18.31 -0.30
N LEU A 168 13.47 -19.55 0.04
CA LEU A 168 13.83 -19.95 1.40
C LEU A 168 15.28 -20.44 1.47
N SER A 169 16.11 -20.06 0.50
CA SER A 169 17.55 -20.28 0.58
C SER A 169 18.10 -19.62 1.85
N LEU A 170 19.14 -20.20 2.45
CA LEU A 170 19.63 -19.77 3.76
C LEU A 170 21.10 -19.36 3.70
N PHE A 171 21.48 -18.33 4.43
CA PHE A 171 22.86 -18.03 4.77
C PHE A 171 23.39 -19.06 5.79
N PRO A 172 24.66 -19.52 5.70
CA PRO A 172 25.68 -19.12 4.72
C PRO A 172 25.69 -19.90 3.40
N ASP A 173 24.84 -20.92 3.22
CA ASP A 173 24.83 -21.76 2.02
C ASP A 173 24.54 -20.96 0.74
N ASN A 174 23.66 -19.95 0.84
CA ASN A 174 23.50 -18.88 -0.13
C ASN A 174 23.98 -17.54 0.46
N PRO A 175 25.16 -17.03 0.05
CA PRO A 175 25.69 -15.75 0.53
C PRO A 175 24.83 -14.52 0.20
N LYS A 176 23.88 -14.65 -0.74
CA LYS A 176 22.94 -13.59 -1.12
C LYS A 176 21.58 -13.72 -0.42
N SER A 177 21.41 -14.69 0.47
CA SER A 177 20.13 -14.87 1.16
C SER A 177 19.95 -13.87 2.30
N ASP A 178 18.72 -13.36 2.39
CA ASP A 178 18.23 -12.52 3.49
C ASP A 178 17.88 -13.35 4.74
N LEU A 179 17.63 -14.65 4.53
CA LEU A 179 17.29 -15.61 5.56
C LEU A 179 18.52 -16.35 6.07
N GLN A 180 18.49 -16.76 7.34
CA GLN A 180 19.46 -17.66 7.95
C GLN A 180 18.73 -18.75 8.74
N GLY A 181 19.40 -19.84 9.09
CA GLY A 181 18.74 -21.00 9.73
C GLY A 181 17.93 -20.67 11.01
N SER A 182 18.33 -19.66 11.78
CA SER A 182 17.57 -19.21 12.96
C SER A 182 16.22 -18.59 12.66
N ASP A 183 15.94 -18.24 11.41
CA ASP A 183 14.70 -17.57 11.02
C ASP A 183 13.57 -18.58 10.82
N LEU A 184 13.93 -19.82 10.51
CA LEU A 184 13.00 -20.95 10.37
C LEU A 184 13.00 -21.85 11.62
N ASN A 185 14.06 -21.83 12.42
CA ASN A 185 14.27 -22.50 13.73
C ASN A 185 13.34 -23.69 14.10
N GLY A 186 13.25 -24.71 13.26
CA GLY A 186 12.47 -25.91 13.56
C GLY A 186 10.95 -25.76 13.47
N HIS A 187 10.45 -24.65 12.93
CA HIS A 187 9.05 -24.46 12.57
C HIS A 187 8.74 -25.17 11.26
N ASP A 188 7.54 -25.72 11.16
CA ASP A 188 7.01 -26.25 9.91
C ASP A 188 6.72 -25.09 8.94
N VAL A 189 7.27 -25.18 7.73
CA VAL A 189 7.04 -24.20 6.67
C VAL A 189 6.04 -24.74 5.66
N VAL A 190 4.93 -24.04 5.50
CA VAL A 190 3.86 -24.34 4.55
C VAL A 190 3.97 -23.38 3.37
N LYS A 191 4.29 -23.92 2.19
CA LYS A 191 4.26 -23.17 0.93
C LYS A 191 2.88 -23.32 0.27
N LEU A 192 2.23 -22.19 0.02
CA LEU A 192 0.91 -22.16 -0.62
C LEU A 192 1.01 -22.42 -2.12
N ASP A 193 0.17 -23.31 -2.64
CA ASP A 193 0.09 -23.57 -4.08
C ASP A 193 -1.01 -22.72 -4.73
N PHE A 194 -0.63 -21.51 -5.14
CA PHE A 194 -1.52 -20.63 -5.90
C PHE A 194 -1.81 -21.15 -7.31
N ASP A 195 -0.98 -22.03 -7.89
CA ASP A 195 -1.23 -22.55 -9.23
C ASP A 195 -2.41 -23.53 -9.27
N SER A 196 -2.71 -24.18 -8.15
CA SER A 196 -3.91 -25.01 -7.95
C SER A 196 -5.11 -24.25 -7.36
N ALA A 197 -5.02 -22.92 -7.17
CA ALA A 197 -6.10 -22.12 -6.62
C ALA A 197 -7.34 -22.12 -7.53
N LYS A 198 -8.52 -22.26 -6.93
CA LYS A 198 -9.81 -22.29 -7.63
C LYS A 198 -10.56 -20.95 -7.58
N LEU A 199 -10.15 -20.08 -6.67
CA LEU A 199 -10.75 -18.77 -6.47
C LEU A 199 -9.86 -17.71 -7.14
N THR A 200 -10.51 -16.72 -7.74
CA THR A 200 -9.84 -15.56 -8.31
C THR A 200 -10.65 -14.32 -7.98
N PHE A 201 -10.03 -13.33 -7.33
CA PHE A 201 -10.67 -12.07 -6.97
C PHE A 201 -9.89 -10.90 -7.57
N ALA A 202 -10.57 -9.98 -8.26
CA ALA A 202 -9.92 -8.89 -9.00
C ALA A 202 -8.77 -9.36 -9.93
N GLY A 203 -8.86 -10.58 -10.47
CA GLY A 203 -7.78 -11.17 -11.29
C GLY A 203 -6.55 -11.66 -10.53
N MET A 204 -6.60 -11.72 -9.19
CA MET A 204 -5.60 -12.35 -8.32
C MET A 204 -6.07 -13.73 -7.90
N LYS A 205 -5.18 -14.73 -7.94
CA LYS A 205 -5.50 -16.07 -7.43
C LYS A 205 -5.64 -15.99 -5.91
N ALA A 206 -6.62 -16.70 -5.37
CA ALA A 206 -6.96 -16.65 -3.95
C ALA A 206 -7.05 -18.05 -3.34
N ILE A 207 -6.58 -18.18 -2.10
CA ILE A 207 -6.72 -19.38 -1.27
C ILE A 207 -7.52 -19.00 -0.04
N ASP A 208 -8.62 -19.70 0.20
CA ASP A 208 -9.39 -19.60 1.45
C ASP A 208 -8.68 -20.40 2.54
N GLN A 209 -8.05 -19.68 3.48
CA GLN A 209 -7.18 -20.28 4.49
C GLN A 209 -7.95 -21.14 5.49
N PHE A 210 -9.19 -20.77 5.80
CA PHE A 210 -10.02 -21.48 6.78
C PHE A 210 -11.11 -22.34 6.12
N GLY A 211 -11.36 -22.14 4.83
CA GLY A 211 -12.36 -22.88 4.06
C GLY A 211 -13.80 -22.42 4.32
N ASP A 212 -13.98 -21.32 5.05
CA ASP A 212 -15.27 -20.75 5.41
C ASP A 212 -15.48 -19.33 4.86
N GLY A 213 -14.52 -18.81 4.09
CA GLY A 213 -14.59 -17.51 3.44
C GLY A 213 -14.34 -16.30 4.33
N SER A 214 -13.77 -16.50 5.52
CA SER A 214 -13.44 -15.43 6.46
C SER A 214 -12.06 -14.79 6.22
N PHE A 215 -11.10 -15.52 5.64
CA PHE A 215 -9.75 -15.02 5.39
C PHE A 215 -9.14 -15.66 4.14
N TYR A 216 -8.75 -14.83 3.18
CA TYR A 216 -8.13 -15.27 1.93
C TYR A 216 -6.71 -14.75 1.81
N LEU A 217 -5.82 -15.59 1.28
CA LEU A 217 -4.48 -15.19 0.85
C LEU A 217 -4.50 -14.98 -0.66
N LEU A 218 -3.87 -13.91 -1.14
CA LEU A 218 -3.89 -13.45 -2.52
C LEU A 218 -2.50 -13.50 -3.15
N ASP A 219 -2.38 -14.06 -4.35
CA ASP A 219 -1.14 -14.07 -5.12
C ASP A 219 -0.86 -12.68 -5.71
N THR A 220 0.13 -11.98 -5.14
CA THR A 220 0.50 -10.60 -5.50
C THR A 220 2.00 -10.48 -5.77
N PRO A 221 2.54 -11.17 -6.79
CA PRO A 221 3.97 -11.17 -7.06
C PRO A 221 4.45 -9.82 -7.59
N GLY A 222 5.75 -9.57 -7.47
CA GLY A 222 6.41 -8.44 -8.11
C GLY A 222 7.45 -7.78 -7.23
N HIS A 223 7.06 -7.39 -6.02
CA HIS A 223 8.02 -6.99 -4.97
C HIS A 223 9.04 -8.10 -4.74
N LEU A 224 8.53 -9.28 -4.38
CA LEU A 224 9.21 -10.56 -4.53
C LEU A 224 8.32 -11.53 -5.32
N THR A 225 8.93 -12.53 -5.94
CA THR A 225 8.23 -13.55 -6.72
C THR A 225 7.19 -14.33 -5.91
N GLY A 226 7.45 -14.50 -4.61
CA GLY A 226 6.55 -15.19 -3.66
C GLY A 226 5.67 -14.27 -2.82
N HIS A 227 5.62 -12.96 -3.13
CA HIS A 227 4.87 -11.99 -2.34
C HIS A 227 3.36 -12.28 -2.37
N MET A 228 2.71 -12.21 -1.21
CA MET A 228 1.28 -12.40 -1.04
C MET A 228 0.65 -11.32 -0.17
N SER A 229 -0.59 -10.97 -0.49
CA SER A 229 -1.45 -10.10 0.30
C SER A 229 -2.53 -10.93 0.98
N ALA A 230 -3.32 -10.33 1.86
CA ALA A 230 -4.50 -10.98 2.44
C ALA A 230 -5.77 -10.14 2.30
N LEU A 231 -6.90 -10.83 2.27
CA LEU A 231 -8.23 -10.26 2.28
C LEU A 231 -9.01 -10.86 3.45
N ALA A 232 -9.25 -10.02 4.46
CA ALA A 232 -9.90 -10.39 5.72
C ALA A 232 -11.36 -9.94 5.71
N ARG A 233 -12.31 -10.87 5.84
CA ARG A 233 -13.72 -10.55 6.01
C ARG A 233 -14.00 -10.22 7.48
N VAL A 234 -14.37 -8.97 7.76
CA VAL A 234 -14.57 -8.48 9.14
C VAL A 234 -16.05 -8.34 9.52
N THR A 235 -16.92 -8.17 8.52
CA THR A 235 -18.38 -8.37 8.60
C THR A 235 -18.83 -9.17 7.37
N PRO A 236 -20.06 -9.70 7.29
CA PRO A 236 -20.52 -10.44 6.11
C PRO A 236 -20.34 -9.70 4.77
N SER A 237 -20.27 -8.36 4.80
CA SER A 237 -20.15 -7.50 3.63
C SER A 237 -18.98 -6.52 3.63
N SER A 238 -18.03 -6.59 4.58
CA SER A 238 -16.89 -5.67 4.62
C SER A 238 -15.57 -6.38 4.87
N PHE A 239 -14.52 -5.83 4.27
CA PHE A 239 -13.22 -6.47 4.18
C PHE A 239 -12.08 -5.49 4.48
N ILE A 240 -10.99 -6.03 5.00
CA ILE A 240 -9.70 -5.35 5.08
C ILE A 240 -8.74 -6.04 4.13
N VAL A 241 -8.07 -5.26 3.29
CA VAL A 241 -6.99 -5.71 2.43
C VAL A 241 -5.67 -5.43 3.14
N LEU A 242 -4.91 -6.48 3.44
CA LEU A 242 -3.55 -6.38 4.00
C LEU A 242 -2.57 -6.52 2.84
N GLY A 243 -2.07 -5.39 2.33
CA GLY A 243 -1.37 -5.32 1.05
C GLY A 243 0.11 -5.68 1.08
N GLY A 244 0.70 -5.90 2.27
CA GLY A 244 2.14 -6.09 2.42
C GLY A 244 2.93 -5.00 1.69
N ASP A 245 3.90 -5.44 0.88
CA ASP A 245 4.79 -4.60 0.08
C ASP A 245 4.39 -4.60 -1.41
N THR A 246 3.11 -4.80 -1.70
CA THR A 246 2.61 -4.53 -3.06
C THR A 246 3.00 -3.10 -3.49
N LEU A 247 3.04 -2.16 -2.54
CA LEU A 247 3.54 -0.79 -2.67
C LEU A 247 4.01 -0.24 -1.31
N HIS A 248 4.83 0.82 -1.32
CA HIS A 248 5.46 1.38 -0.10
C HIS A 248 4.94 2.78 0.27
N HIS A 249 4.19 3.43 -0.62
CA HIS A 249 3.55 4.71 -0.37
C HIS A 249 2.18 4.75 -1.04
N VAL A 250 1.12 5.14 -0.31
CA VAL A 250 -0.26 5.13 -0.86
C VAL A 250 -0.49 6.01 -2.09
N GLY A 251 0.37 7.00 -2.33
CA GLY A 251 0.40 7.73 -3.59
C GLY A 251 0.74 6.86 -4.82
N GLN A 252 1.24 5.63 -4.64
CA GLN A 252 1.40 4.61 -5.70
C GLN A 252 0.10 3.88 -6.01
N LEU A 253 -0.90 4.00 -5.14
CA LEU A 253 -2.22 3.38 -5.28
C LEU A 253 -3.31 4.42 -5.64
N ARG A 254 -3.17 5.66 -5.14
CA ARG A 254 -4.23 6.66 -5.13
C ARG A 254 -3.84 7.96 -5.85
N PRO A 255 -4.78 8.62 -6.55
CA PRO A 255 -6.08 8.08 -6.95
C PRO A 255 -5.95 7.04 -8.07
N SER A 256 -6.89 6.12 -8.17
CA SER A 256 -6.96 5.14 -9.26
C SER A 256 -8.41 4.78 -9.59
N GLY A 257 -8.69 4.46 -10.86
CA GLY A 257 -10.01 4.01 -11.30
C GLY A 257 -11.17 4.91 -10.82
N ALA A 258 -12.16 4.31 -10.15
CA ALA A 258 -13.33 4.98 -9.59
C ALA A 258 -13.12 5.50 -8.15
N PHE A 259 -11.89 5.50 -7.63
CA PHE A 259 -11.61 5.83 -6.22
C PHE A 259 -12.15 7.21 -5.81
N GLN A 260 -12.00 8.22 -6.68
CA GLN A 260 -12.51 9.57 -6.46
C GLN A 260 -14.04 9.64 -6.38
N ASP A 261 -14.74 8.74 -7.10
CA ASP A 261 -16.20 8.70 -7.10
C ASP A 261 -16.73 8.09 -5.79
N THR A 262 -16.00 7.13 -5.22
CA THR A 262 -16.37 6.43 -3.98
C THR A 262 -15.92 7.18 -2.72
N VAL A 263 -14.70 7.74 -2.74
CA VAL A 263 -14.07 8.41 -1.60
C VAL A 263 -13.50 9.75 -2.06
N PRO A 264 -14.34 10.77 -2.25
CA PRO A 264 -13.87 12.09 -2.67
C PRO A 264 -12.98 12.73 -1.60
N CYS A 265 -11.98 13.51 -2.04
CA CYS A 265 -11.12 14.28 -1.13
C CYS A 265 -11.95 15.31 -0.34
N PRO A 266 -11.80 15.41 0.99
CA PRO A 266 -12.44 16.45 1.81
C PRO A 266 -12.16 17.86 1.29
N GLY A 267 -13.12 18.77 1.40
CA GLY A 267 -13.07 20.08 0.72
C GLY A 267 -11.96 21.01 1.22
N ASP A 268 -11.67 20.97 2.52
CA ASP A 268 -10.54 21.65 3.16
C ASP A 268 -9.20 21.12 2.65
N LEU A 269 -9.02 19.79 2.71
CA LEU A 269 -7.82 19.13 2.21
C LEU A 269 -7.61 19.33 0.70
N LEU A 270 -8.71 19.35 -0.07
CA LEU A 270 -8.69 19.64 -1.49
C LEU A 270 -8.21 21.07 -1.78
N ALA A 271 -8.59 22.05 -0.94
CA ALA A 271 -8.11 23.42 -1.08
C ALA A 271 -6.61 23.53 -0.82
N ASP A 272 -6.12 22.86 0.23
CA ASP A 272 -4.69 22.83 0.57
C ASP A 272 -3.89 22.13 -0.53
N ALA A 273 -4.35 20.96 -0.99
CA ALA A 273 -3.76 20.18 -2.07
C ALA A 273 -3.58 21.00 -3.37
N ARG A 274 -4.54 21.86 -3.72
CA ARG A 274 -4.44 22.75 -4.89
C ARG A 274 -3.29 23.75 -4.82
N SER A 275 -2.88 24.14 -3.62
CA SER A 275 -1.81 25.10 -3.38
C SER A 275 -0.46 24.45 -3.11
N ALA A 276 -0.46 23.28 -2.47
CA ALA A 276 0.76 22.64 -1.99
C ALA A 276 1.38 21.67 -2.99
N ILE A 277 0.57 20.98 -3.80
CA ILE A 277 1.06 19.97 -4.74
C ILE A 277 1.75 20.63 -5.93
N SER A 278 2.93 20.13 -6.27
CA SER A 278 3.72 20.70 -7.36
C SER A 278 3.09 20.43 -8.73
N THR A 279 2.75 21.51 -9.43
CA THR A 279 2.23 21.45 -10.81
C THR A 279 3.28 21.06 -11.83
N ASP A 280 4.57 21.21 -11.50
CA ASP A 280 5.67 20.83 -12.40
C ASP A 280 5.80 19.32 -12.52
N PHE A 281 5.46 18.59 -11.45
CA PHE A 281 5.53 17.13 -11.39
C PHE A 281 4.16 16.46 -11.59
N PHE A 282 3.08 17.10 -11.13
CA PHE A 282 1.73 16.50 -11.15
C PHE A 282 0.74 17.29 -12.01
N TRP A 283 1.21 17.78 -13.16
CA TRP A 283 0.39 18.47 -14.15
C TRP A 283 -0.82 17.65 -14.64
N SER A 284 -1.93 18.33 -14.95
CA SER A 284 -3.10 17.76 -15.64
C SER A 284 -3.41 18.56 -16.90
N ALA A 285 -3.51 17.90 -18.05
CA ALA A 285 -3.88 18.59 -19.30
C ALA A 285 -5.30 19.18 -19.29
N LYS A 286 -6.14 18.77 -18.34
CA LYS A 286 -7.51 19.25 -18.17
C LYS A 286 -7.60 20.53 -17.33
N THR A 287 -6.49 21.04 -16.80
CA THR A 287 -6.46 22.24 -15.97
C THR A 287 -5.85 23.43 -16.70
N THR A 288 -6.09 24.63 -16.19
CA THR A 288 -5.39 25.83 -16.65
C THR A 288 -3.88 25.66 -16.45
N PRO A 289 -3.03 26.08 -17.40
CA PRO A 289 -1.57 26.12 -17.22
C PRO A 289 -1.14 26.67 -15.86
N GLY A 290 -0.40 25.87 -15.09
CA GLY A 290 0.03 26.20 -13.73
C GLY A 290 -0.99 25.92 -12.61
N ALA A 291 -2.09 25.21 -12.87
CA ALA A 291 -3.05 24.80 -11.84
C ALA A 291 -3.09 23.27 -11.66
N PHE A 292 -3.18 22.83 -10.41
CA PHE A 292 -3.42 21.43 -10.04
C PHE A 292 -4.90 21.18 -9.77
N ASP A 293 -5.44 20.05 -10.22
CA ASP A 293 -6.81 19.64 -9.94
C ASP A 293 -6.86 18.15 -9.59
N LEU A 294 -6.92 17.87 -8.28
CA LEU A 294 -7.01 16.53 -7.75
C LEU A 294 -8.24 15.75 -8.26
N PRO A 295 -9.47 16.31 -8.28
CA PRO A 295 -10.67 15.61 -8.74
C PRO A 295 -10.60 15.07 -10.17
N SER A 296 -9.88 15.73 -11.09
CA SER A 296 -9.72 15.23 -12.46
C SER A 296 -8.63 14.17 -12.62
N ARG A 297 -7.83 13.89 -11.57
CA ARG A 297 -6.75 12.93 -11.61
C ARG A 297 -7.28 11.50 -11.44
N THR A 298 -6.99 10.65 -12.42
CA THR A 298 -7.41 9.24 -12.45
C THR A 298 -6.25 8.25 -12.33
N GLN A 299 -5.03 8.75 -12.10
CA GLN A 299 -3.81 7.96 -12.04
C GLN A 299 -3.08 8.22 -10.71
N PRO A 300 -2.38 7.21 -10.14
CA PRO A 300 -1.63 7.39 -8.91
C PRO A 300 -0.58 8.49 -9.03
N PHE A 301 -0.22 9.13 -7.92
CA PHE A 301 0.83 10.16 -7.90
C PHE A 301 2.21 9.59 -8.25
N PHE A 302 2.50 8.38 -7.80
CA PHE A 302 3.80 7.75 -7.97
C PHE A 302 3.68 6.45 -8.76
N ALA A 303 4.64 6.17 -9.62
CA ALA A 303 4.88 4.84 -10.15
C ALA A 303 5.75 4.03 -9.17
N LEU A 304 5.73 2.71 -9.32
CA LEU A 304 6.75 1.86 -8.72
C LEU A 304 8.10 2.14 -9.38
N SER A 305 9.18 2.04 -8.61
CA SER A 305 10.52 2.20 -9.17
C SER A 305 10.91 0.99 -10.03
N ASP A 306 11.33 1.25 -11.27
CA ASP A 306 11.88 0.29 -12.23
C ASP A 306 13.41 0.41 -12.40
N VAL A 307 14.06 1.28 -11.61
CA VAL A 307 15.52 1.43 -11.66
C VAL A 307 16.22 0.12 -11.27
N SER A 308 17.42 -0.10 -11.81
CA SER A 308 18.22 -1.27 -11.44
C SER A 308 18.54 -1.26 -9.94
N GLY A 309 18.20 -2.34 -9.24
CA GLY A 309 18.34 -2.43 -7.78
C GLY A 309 17.19 -1.79 -7.00
N SER A 310 16.04 -1.55 -7.63
CA SER A 310 14.81 -1.21 -6.90
C SER A 310 14.41 -2.33 -5.95
N PHE A 311 13.51 -2.02 -5.02
CA PHE A 311 12.93 -3.02 -4.11
C PHE A 311 11.92 -3.95 -4.81
N TYR A 312 11.65 -3.75 -6.12
CA TYR A 312 10.76 -4.61 -6.89
C TYR A 312 11.57 -5.56 -7.77
N ALA A 313 11.57 -6.85 -7.43
CA ALA A 313 12.25 -7.89 -8.21
C ALA A 313 11.72 -8.00 -9.66
N ASP A 314 10.42 -7.74 -9.84
CA ASP A 314 9.74 -7.61 -11.12
C ASP A 314 8.78 -6.40 -11.08
N PRO A 315 9.23 -5.20 -11.49
CA PRO A 315 8.40 -3.99 -11.46
C PRO A 315 7.13 -4.08 -12.32
N VAL A 316 7.15 -4.87 -13.39
CA VAL A 316 5.98 -5.07 -14.25
C VAL A 316 4.93 -5.91 -13.54
N ALA A 317 5.33 -7.05 -12.95
CA ALA A 317 4.43 -7.87 -12.14
C ALA A 317 3.93 -7.10 -10.91
N ALA A 318 4.78 -6.31 -10.28
CA ALA A 318 4.41 -5.50 -9.12
C ALA A 318 3.35 -4.46 -9.48
N THR A 319 3.50 -3.77 -10.61
CA THR A 319 2.52 -2.80 -11.11
C THR A 319 1.18 -3.47 -11.37
N LEU A 320 1.17 -4.66 -11.98
CA LEU A 320 -0.07 -5.44 -12.16
C LEU A 320 -0.71 -5.85 -10.84
N SER A 321 0.08 -6.16 -9.81
CA SER A 321 -0.45 -6.44 -8.46
C SER A 321 -1.07 -5.19 -7.82
N VAL A 322 -0.43 -4.02 -7.96
CA VAL A 322 -0.98 -2.73 -7.52
C VAL A 322 -2.29 -2.41 -8.23
N ASP A 323 -2.35 -2.57 -9.55
CA ASP A 323 -3.55 -2.29 -10.35
C ASP A 323 -4.75 -3.15 -9.92
N LYS A 324 -4.50 -4.42 -9.56
CA LYS A 324 -5.54 -5.31 -9.04
C LYS A 324 -5.96 -4.92 -7.61
N LEU A 325 -5.01 -4.50 -6.77
CA LEU A 325 -5.28 -3.99 -5.43
C LEU A 325 -6.10 -2.68 -5.48
N ALA A 326 -5.83 -1.83 -6.47
CA ALA A 326 -6.54 -0.58 -6.73
C ALA A 326 -8.03 -0.78 -6.96
N ALA A 327 -8.42 -1.91 -7.58
CA ALA A 327 -9.83 -2.25 -7.76
C ALA A 327 -10.56 -2.45 -6.43
N PHE A 328 -9.93 -3.11 -5.45
CA PHE A 328 -10.48 -3.19 -4.09
C PHE A 328 -10.46 -1.83 -3.39
N ASP A 329 -9.34 -1.10 -3.49
CA ASP A 329 -9.19 0.18 -2.82
C ASP A 329 -10.24 1.22 -3.27
N ALA A 330 -10.69 1.16 -4.52
CA ALA A 330 -11.75 2.02 -5.05
C ALA A 330 -13.16 1.68 -4.56
N ASP A 331 -13.39 0.52 -3.94
CA ASP A 331 -14.72 0.00 -3.61
C ASP A 331 -15.10 0.19 -2.13
N ALA A 332 -16.36 0.52 -1.84
CA ALA A 332 -16.80 0.87 -0.49
C ALA A 332 -16.80 -0.31 0.51
N ASP A 333 -16.76 -1.56 0.03
CA ASP A 333 -16.75 -2.76 0.87
C ASP A 333 -15.34 -3.09 1.41
N PHE A 334 -14.28 -2.44 0.93
CA PHE A 334 -12.89 -2.78 1.24
C PHE A 334 -12.12 -1.63 1.87
N PHE A 335 -11.29 -1.93 2.86
CA PHE A 335 -10.33 -0.99 3.43
C PHE A 335 -8.90 -1.49 3.26
N THR A 336 -8.10 -0.79 2.46
CA THR A 336 -6.72 -1.18 2.16
C THR A 336 -5.74 -0.59 3.15
N VAL A 337 -4.90 -1.46 3.71
CA VAL A 337 -3.77 -1.11 4.58
C VAL A 337 -2.52 -1.83 4.05
N ILE A 338 -1.47 -1.07 3.77
CA ILE A 338 -0.16 -1.59 3.33
C ILE A 338 0.82 -1.58 4.51
N ALA A 339 1.90 -2.35 4.42
CA ALA A 339 2.86 -2.47 5.52
C ALA A 339 3.49 -1.12 5.91
N HIS A 340 3.81 -0.30 4.91
CA HIS A 340 4.57 0.94 5.08
C HIS A 340 3.77 2.23 4.89
N ASP A 341 2.47 2.23 5.16
CA ASP A 341 1.68 3.46 5.04
C ASP A 341 1.98 4.46 6.16
N ARG A 342 2.88 5.41 5.88
CA ARG A 342 3.20 6.48 6.84
C ARG A 342 2.03 7.42 7.12
N SER A 343 1.09 7.55 6.18
CA SER A 343 0.03 8.57 6.22
C SER A 343 -1.02 8.31 7.29
N ILE A 344 -1.20 7.05 7.66
CA ILE A 344 -2.23 6.58 8.60
C ILE A 344 -1.72 6.36 10.02
N LEU A 345 -0.42 6.55 10.27
CA LEU A 345 0.14 6.50 11.62
C LEU A 345 -0.53 7.53 12.52
N GLY A 346 -1.03 7.08 13.66
CA GLY A 346 -1.77 7.91 14.62
C GLY A 346 -3.27 8.04 14.34
N THR A 347 -3.75 7.51 13.21
CA THR A 347 -5.18 7.48 12.86
C THR A 347 -5.77 6.07 12.95
N LEU A 348 -4.97 5.03 12.68
CA LEU A 348 -5.41 3.65 12.85
C LEU A 348 -5.63 3.30 14.33
N PRO A 349 -6.69 2.54 14.67
CA PRO A 349 -6.75 1.86 15.95
C PRO A 349 -5.66 0.78 16.00
N TYR A 350 -4.75 0.92 16.95
CA TYR A 350 -3.72 -0.08 17.21
C TYR A 350 -4.14 -0.99 18.36
N PHE A 351 -3.58 -2.20 18.35
CA PHE A 351 -3.77 -3.20 19.39
C PHE A 351 -3.61 -2.58 20.79
N PRO A 352 -4.55 -2.84 21.73
CA PRO A 352 -5.54 -3.93 21.71
C PRO A 352 -6.84 -3.64 20.93
N ASP A 353 -7.01 -2.44 20.36
CA ASP A 353 -8.22 -2.09 19.64
C ASP A 353 -8.32 -2.83 18.30
N SER A 354 -9.56 -3.11 17.89
CA SER A 354 -9.85 -3.81 16.65
C SER A 354 -9.94 -2.86 15.47
N LEU A 355 -9.31 -3.23 14.36
CA LEU A 355 -9.45 -2.57 13.07
C LEU A 355 -10.72 -3.02 12.32
N SER A 356 -11.37 -4.10 12.77
CA SER A 356 -12.56 -4.67 12.14
C SER A 356 -13.77 -3.73 12.13
N THR A 357 -13.76 -2.68 12.95
CA THR A 357 -14.84 -1.67 13.02
C THR A 357 -14.67 -0.53 12.01
N TRP A 358 -13.65 -0.59 11.14
CA TRP A 358 -13.26 0.48 10.22
C TRP A 358 -14.42 1.12 9.45
N GLN A 359 -15.40 0.33 9.01
CA GLN A 359 -16.52 0.80 8.20
C GLN A 359 -17.47 1.66 9.04
N ASN A 360 -17.80 1.21 10.26
CA ASN A 360 -18.62 1.97 11.21
C ASN A 360 -17.90 3.23 11.70
N ASP A 361 -16.59 3.14 11.87
CA ASP A 361 -15.75 4.25 12.33
C ASP A 361 -15.43 5.26 11.22
N GLY A 362 -15.82 4.96 9.98
CA GLY A 362 -15.55 5.78 8.80
C GLY A 362 -14.05 5.93 8.49
N LEU A 363 -13.22 4.95 8.90
CA LEU A 363 -11.76 5.05 8.80
C LEU A 363 -11.31 5.27 7.35
N LYS A 364 -11.90 4.57 6.39
CA LYS A 364 -11.55 4.74 4.97
C LYS A 364 -11.65 6.19 4.51
N ALA A 365 -12.75 6.87 4.81
CA ALA A 365 -12.93 8.27 4.44
C ALA A 365 -11.96 9.22 5.19
N LYS A 366 -11.63 8.90 6.45
CA LYS A 366 -10.69 9.67 7.28
C LYS A 366 -9.24 9.53 6.83
N THR A 367 -8.86 8.38 6.29
CA THR A 367 -7.45 8.05 5.99
C THR A 367 -7.09 8.13 4.52
N ALA A 368 -8.08 7.98 3.61
CA ALA A 368 -7.88 7.87 2.17
C ALA A 368 -6.93 8.92 1.58
N TRP A 369 -7.01 10.14 2.08
CA TRP A 369 -6.34 11.32 1.53
C TRP A 369 -5.26 11.91 2.43
N LEU A 370 -4.96 11.32 3.59
CA LEU A 370 -4.00 11.90 4.54
C LEU A 370 -2.60 12.12 3.93
N PHE A 371 -2.21 11.36 2.91
CA PHE A 371 -0.93 11.53 2.23
C PHE A 371 -0.85 12.79 1.33
N VAL A 372 -1.97 13.45 1.03
CA VAL A 372 -2.00 14.72 0.30
C VAL A 372 -2.02 15.96 1.21
N ASP A 373 -2.12 15.75 2.52
CA ASP A 373 -2.08 16.81 3.53
C ASP A 373 -0.63 17.29 3.73
N PRO A 374 -0.30 18.57 3.46
CA PRO A 374 1.05 19.11 3.63
C PRO A 374 1.63 18.98 5.05
N GLU A 375 0.78 18.88 6.06
CA GLU A 375 1.17 18.71 7.46
C GLU A 375 1.43 17.23 7.82
N ASN A 376 1.03 16.29 6.96
CA ASN A 376 1.26 14.87 7.17
C ASN A 376 2.71 14.50 6.79
N PRO A 377 3.43 13.75 7.65
CA PRO A 377 4.80 13.29 7.34
C PRO A 377 4.93 12.43 6.08
N ALA A 378 3.85 11.85 5.56
CA ALA A 378 3.82 11.13 4.29
C ALA A 378 3.71 12.06 3.06
N PHE A 379 3.61 13.38 3.24
CA PHE A 379 3.48 14.31 2.12
C PHE A 379 4.79 14.41 1.34
N LEU A 380 4.80 13.83 0.13
CA LEU A 380 5.94 13.86 -0.79
C LEU A 380 5.64 14.61 -2.10
N LEU A 381 4.52 15.34 -2.16
CA LEU A 381 3.94 15.85 -3.42
C LEU A 381 4.42 17.26 -3.81
N SER A 382 5.43 17.78 -3.13
CA SER A 382 6.06 19.06 -3.45
C SER A 382 7.54 19.02 -3.07
N PRO A 383 8.43 19.72 -3.81
CA PRO A 383 9.81 19.88 -3.41
C PRO A 383 9.88 20.47 -2.00
N VAL A 384 10.83 20.02 -1.18
CA VAL A 384 11.15 20.78 0.04
C VAL A 384 11.83 22.05 -0.42
N ASN A 385 11.31 23.23 -0.01
CA ASN A 385 11.98 24.51 -0.25
C ASN A 385 13.44 24.36 0.19
N ALA A 386 14.35 24.23 -0.77
CA ALA A 386 15.76 24.13 -0.49
C ALA A 386 16.15 25.46 0.13
N SER A 387 16.28 25.50 1.46
CA SER A 387 16.71 26.70 2.14
C SER A 387 18.06 27.13 1.55
N SER A 388 18.05 28.23 0.80
CA SER A 388 19.18 29.11 0.51
C SER A 388 20.32 28.70 -0.44
N THR A 389 20.28 27.57 -1.17
CA THR A 389 21.35 27.28 -2.17
C THR A 389 20.85 27.02 -3.60
N LEU A 390 19.61 26.57 -3.78
CA LEU A 390 19.02 26.38 -5.11
C LEU A 390 18.43 27.67 -5.70
N ASP A 391 18.06 28.66 -4.88
CA ASP A 391 17.60 29.96 -5.39
C ASP A 391 18.68 30.69 -6.19
N ALA A 392 19.96 30.53 -5.86
CA ALA A 392 21.04 31.15 -6.63
C ALA A 392 21.25 30.47 -8.01
N ALA A 393 21.11 29.14 -8.07
CA ALA A 393 21.25 28.39 -9.32
C ALA A 393 19.98 28.43 -10.19
N TYR A 394 18.81 28.42 -9.57
CA TYR A 394 17.51 28.55 -10.23
C TYR A 394 17.26 29.98 -10.69
N ALA A 395 17.59 31.01 -9.89
CA ALA A 395 17.52 32.41 -10.35
C ALA A 395 18.52 32.70 -11.48
N ALA A 396 19.71 32.08 -11.46
CA ALA A 396 20.66 32.15 -12.58
C ALA A 396 20.14 31.44 -13.85
N CYS A 397 19.44 30.30 -13.70
CA CYS A 397 18.87 29.54 -14.82
C CYS A 397 17.63 30.24 -15.42
N VAL A 398 16.75 30.78 -14.57
CA VAL A 398 15.53 31.52 -14.97
C VAL A 398 15.87 32.86 -15.62
N GLN A 399 17.00 33.49 -15.27
CA GLN A 399 17.49 34.67 -15.99
C GLN A 399 18.13 34.36 -17.35
N MET A 400 18.57 33.12 -17.60
CA MET A 400 19.34 32.79 -18.81
C MET A 400 18.59 31.94 -19.85
N CYS A 401 17.41 31.41 -19.57
CA CYS A 401 16.70 30.57 -20.55
C CYS A 401 15.44 31.24 -21.10
N SER A 402 15.49 31.57 -22.40
CA SER A 402 14.27 31.77 -23.16
C SER A 402 13.42 30.48 -23.12
N LYS A 403 12.08 30.59 -23.10
CA LYS A 403 11.13 29.46 -23.02
C LYS A 403 11.37 28.31 -24.03
N LYS A 404 12.22 28.52 -25.04
CA LYS A 404 12.56 27.56 -26.09
C LYS A 404 13.69 26.60 -25.68
N GLU A 405 14.64 27.04 -24.86
CA GLU A 405 15.82 26.24 -24.47
C GLU A 405 15.52 25.27 -23.33
N ALA A 406 14.72 25.69 -22.33
CA ALA A 406 14.25 24.82 -21.26
C ALA A 406 13.42 23.63 -21.79
N ARG A 407 12.60 23.88 -22.82
CA ARG A 407 11.82 22.83 -23.52
C ARG A 407 12.70 21.87 -24.31
N SER A 408 13.78 22.36 -24.93
CA SER A 408 14.75 21.52 -25.64
C SER A 408 15.58 20.67 -24.68
N TRP A 409 15.92 21.22 -23.51
CA TRP A 409 16.66 20.52 -22.47
C TRP A 409 15.84 19.37 -21.87
N MET A 410 14.56 19.60 -21.57
CA MET A 410 13.63 18.54 -21.10
C MET A 410 13.40 17.44 -22.14
N ARG A 411 13.31 17.81 -23.44
CA ARG A 411 13.19 16.84 -24.55
C ARG A 411 14.40 15.90 -24.70
N SER A 412 15.58 16.32 -24.29
CA SER A 412 16.81 15.52 -24.43
C SER A 412 17.07 14.51 -23.30
N ARG A 413 16.29 14.55 -22.20
CA ARG A 413 16.49 13.69 -21.01
C ARG A 413 15.37 12.72 -20.72
N ALA A 414 14.16 12.96 -21.22
CA ALA A 414 13.13 11.93 -21.29
C ALA A 414 13.31 11.25 -22.65
N GLU A 415 13.78 10.00 -22.68
CA GLU A 415 13.83 9.15 -23.89
C GLU A 415 12.40 8.75 -24.33
N VAL A 416 11.51 9.74 -24.47
CA VAL A 416 10.13 9.59 -24.91
C VAL A 416 10.02 10.34 -26.22
N ASP A 417 9.86 9.58 -27.31
CA ASP A 417 9.59 10.12 -28.64
C ASP A 417 8.14 10.60 -28.71
N TRP A 418 7.94 11.86 -28.30
CA TRP A 418 6.63 12.51 -28.33
C TRP A 418 6.09 12.78 -29.74
N ASP A 419 6.87 12.56 -30.81
CA ASP A 419 6.40 12.73 -32.20
C ASP A 419 5.50 11.57 -32.67
N THR A 420 5.39 10.49 -31.89
CA THR A 420 4.44 9.38 -32.18
C THR A 420 3.04 9.56 -31.58
N PHE A 421 2.81 10.58 -30.74
CA PHE A 421 1.51 10.82 -30.08
C PHE A 421 0.73 12.02 -30.63
N MET A 422 1.24 12.69 -31.67
CA MET A 422 0.53 13.75 -32.37
C MET A 422 -0.11 13.17 -33.64
N VAL A 423 -1.38 12.77 -33.55
CA VAL A 423 -2.25 12.74 -34.73
C VAL A 423 -2.83 14.15 -34.86
N ASP A 424 -2.58 14.76 -36.01
CA ASP A 424 -2.84 16.17 -36.36
C ASP A 424 -4.20 16.73 -35.89
N GLU A 425 -4.17 17.94 -35.34
CA GLU A 425 -4.75 19.14 -35.98
C GLU A 425 -3.91 20.40 -35.70
#